data_AF-A0A449ARK7-F1
#
_entry.id   AF-A0A449ARK7-F1
#
_cell.length_a   1.000
_cell.length_b   1.000
_cell.length_c   1.000
_cell.angle_alpha   90.00
_cell.angle_beta   90.00
_cell.angle_gamma   90.00
#
_symmetry.space_group_name_H-M   'P 1'
#
loop_
_entity.id
_entity.type
_entity.pdbx_description
1 polymer ?
#
loop_
_entity_poly.entity_id
_entity_poly.type
_entity_poly.pdbx_seq_one_letter_code
_entity_poly.pdbx_strand_id
1 'polypeptide(L)'
;MSKISNYDQKEVFYDEIVARSYINKIQKFLVSRMKKANANGFIVGISGGIDSSLVYALAKSVAPKNTLGIVMPINGMTDSDLKHIEELENNFEDKFRTIDLSETFNSIKKNLQVQNKLAISNIKPRLRMTTLYALAQENNYLVLGTDNADEVFIGYFTKFGDGGADLLPISKLTKGEVKFIANLLNVPKSIINKKPSAGLWEGQTDEDELGFTYNDLDFYLNNIDNPSKLKKYLNSEVIEKIEFKHKITQHKRDKIYTVKNIK
;
A
#
# COMPACT_ATOMS: atom_id res chain seq x y z
N MET A 1 -5.03 -16.56 4.74
CA MET A 1 -3.79 -15.79 4.49
C MET A 1 -2.98 -16.46 3.37
N SER A 2 -1.97 -15.77 2.82
CA SER A 2 -1.15 -16.23 1.68
C SER A 2 -0.39 -17.54 1.94
N LYS A 3 -0.14 -17.88 3.23
CA LYS A 3 0.67 -19.02 3.69
C LYS A 3 2.12 -18.98 3.22
N ILE A 4 2.62 -17.81 2.83
CA ILE A 4 4.03 -17.64 2.43
C ILE A 4 4.90 -17.64 3.68
N SER A 5 4.47 -16.94 4.73
CA SER A 5 5.16 -16.91 6.01
C SER A 5 4.91 -18.17 6.82
N ASN A 6 5.99 -18.73 7.34
CA ASN A 6 5.98 -19.79 8.33
C ASN A 6 6.81 -19.35 9.53
N TYR A 7 6.47 -19.87 10.71
CA TYR A 7 7.07 -19.44 11.96
C TYR A 7 7.55 -20.61 12.80
N ASP A 8 8.83 -20.60 13.14
CA ASP A 8 9.37 -21.36 14.26
C ASP A 8 9.51 -20.39 15.42
N GLN A 9 8.67 -20.57 16.43
CA GLN A 9 8.47 -19.59 17.50
C GLN A 9 8.13 -18.20 16.92
N LYS A 10 9.03 -17.21 17.03
CA LYS A 10 8.90 -15.86 16.48
C LYS A 10 9.77 -15.60 15.24
N GLU A 11 10.63 -16.54 14.87
CA GLU A 11 11.46 -16.42 13.68
C GLU A 11 10.63 -16.78 12.44
N VAL A 12 10.68 -15.91 11.43
CA VAL A 12 9.92 -16.06 10.19
C VAL A 12 10.81 -16.63 9.08
N PHE A 13 10.26 -17.58 8.34
CA PHE A 13 10.83 -18.07 7.09
C PHE A 13 9.76 -18.07 6.00
N TYR A 14 10.18 -17.73 4.78
CA TYR A 14 9.27 -17.58 3.65
C TYR A 14 9.42 -18.75 2.69
N ASP A 15 8.30 -19.37 2.31
CA ASP A 15 8.28 -20.43 1.30
C ASP A 15 8.27 -19.81 -0.10
N GLU A 16 9.40 -19.94 -0.81
CA GLU A 16 9.56 -19.39 -2.16
C GLU A 16 8.61 -20.03 -3.18
N ILE A 17 8.32 -21.33 -3.08
CA ILE A 17 7.44 -22.03 -4.01
C ILE A 17 6.01 -21.48 -3.84
N VAL A 18 5.57 -21.33 -2.59
CA VAL A 18 4.27 -20.73 -2.28
C VAL A 18 4.24 -19.26 -2.73
N ALA A 19 5.30 -18.49 -2.49
CA ALA A 19 5.40 -17.09 -2.94
C ALA A 19 5.29 -16.96 -4.46
N ARG A 20 6.02 -17.77 -5.24
CA ARG A 20 5.95 -17.76 -6.71
C ARG A 20 4.57 -18.16 -7.22
N SER A 21 3.95 -19.17 -6.61
CA SER A 21 2.56 -19.53 -6.88
C SER A 21 1.60 -18.37 -6.57
N TYR A 22 1.84 -17.63 -5.49
CA TYR A 22 1.04 -16.46 -5.12
C TYR A 22 1.22 -15.30 -6.10
N ILE A 23 2.45 -14.99 -6.52
CA ILE A 23 2.74 -14.01 -7.59
C ILE A 23 1.94 -14.34 -8.85
N ASN A 24 1.98 -15.59 -9.30
CA ASN A 24 1.20 -16.05 -10.46
C ASN A 24 -0.31 -15.83 -10.28
N LYS A 25 -0.84 -16.01 -9.07
CA LYS A 25 -2.26 -15.73 -8.77
C LYS A 25 -2.57 -14.23 -8.86
N ILE A 26 -1.71 -13.37 -8.34
CA ILE A 26 -1.87 -11.91 -8.44
C ILE A 26 -1.84 -11.47 -9.92
N GLN A 27 -0.87 -11.96 -10.69
CA GLN A 27 -0.75 -11.64 -12.11
C GLN A 27 -2.00 -12.05 -12.90
N LYS A 28 -2.50 -13.28 -12.68
CA LYS A 28 -3.77 -13.76 -13.28
C LYS A 28 -4.95 -12.91 -12.85
N PHE A 29 -5.00 -12.48 -11.59
CA PHE A 29 -6.03 -11.58 -11.08
C PHE A 29 -6.00 -10.22 -11.80
N LEU A 30 -4.83 -9.60 -11.94
CA LEU A 30 -4.68 -8.33 -12.67
C LEU A 30 -5.15 -8.45 -14.13
N VAL A 31 -4.65 -9.46 -14.86
CA VAL A 31 -5.05 -9.69 -16.26
C VAL A 31 -6.55 -9.92 -16.40
N SER A 32 -7.14 -10.73 -15.51
CA SER A 32 -8.58 -11.03 -15.52
C SER A 32 -9.41 -9.77 -15.27
N ARG A 33 -8.99 -8.92 -14.33
CA ARG A 33 -9.71 -7.68 -13.98
C ARG A 33 -9.61 -6.62 -15.06
N MET A 34 -8.43 -6.43 -15.64
CA MET A 34 -8.22 -5.54 -16.79
C MET A 34 -9.13 -5.93 -17.96
N LYS A 35 -9.16 -7.22 -18.34
CA LYS A 35 -10.05 -7.73 -19.39
C LYS A 35 -11.53 -7.53 -19.06
N LYS A 36 -11.95 -7.86 -17.84
CA LYS A 36 -13.34 -7.73 -17.40
C LYS A 36 -13.83 -6.28 -17.40
N ALA A 37 -12.95 -5.34 -17.08
CA ALA A 37 -13.25 -3.92 -17.10
C ALA A 37 -13.16 -3.29 -18.50
N ASN A 38 -12.72 -4.04 -19.52
CA ASN A 38 -12.35 -3.52 -20.83
C ASN A 38 -11.34 -2.36 -20.73
N ALA A 39 -10.40 -2.46 -19.78
CA ALA A 39 -9.37 -1.46 -19.54
C ALA A 39 -8.13 -1.75 -20.40
N ASN A 40 -7.42 -0.70 -20.78
CA ASN A 40 -6.23 -0.76 -21.61
C ASN A 40 -4.95 -1.06 -20.81
N GLY A 41 -4.95 -0.84 -19.50
CA GLY A 41 -3.74 -0.91 -18.68
C GLY A 41 -3.94 -0.55 -17.21
N PHE A 42 -2.83 -0.23 -16.55
CA PHE A 42 -2.77 0.09 -15.12
C PHE A 42 -2.04 1.41 -14.85
N ILE A 43 -2.44 2.10 -13.79
CA ILE A 43 -1.73 3.26 -13.26
C ILE A 43 -1.43 3.06 -11.76
N VAL A 44 -0.24 3.47 -11.34
CA VAL A 44 0.26 3.31 -9.96
C VAL A 44 0.88 4.62 -9.49
N GLY A 45 0.54 5.06 -8.28
CA GLY A 45 1.26 6.15 -7.62
C GLY A 45 2.60 5.66 -7.06
N ILE A 46 3.71 6.29 -7.44
CA ILE A 46 5.06 5.93 -7.02
C ILE A 46 5.53 6.90 -5.93
N SER A 47 5.76 6.36 -4.72
CA SER A 47 6.19 7.15 -3.55
C SER A 47 7.68 7.01 -3.21
N GLY A 48 8.40 6.09 -3.86
CA GLY A 48 9.74 5.68 -3.43
C GLY A 48 9.73 4.72 -2.23
N GLY A 49 8.55 4.16 -1.91
CA GLY A 49 8.35 3.10 -0.92
C GLY A 49 8.25 1.71 -1.55
N ILE A 50 8.32 0.68 -0.71
CA ILE A 50 8.33 -0.72 -1.17
C ILE A 50 6.99 -1.17 -1.74
N ASP A 51 5.87 -0.74 -1.17
CA ASP A 51 4.54 -1.22 -1.59
C ASP A 51 4.21 -0.76 -3.01
N SER A 52 4.41 0.54 -3.31
CA SER A 52 4.23 1.06 -4.67
C SER A 52 5.20 0.42 -5.66
N SER A 53 6.44 0.15 -5.24
CA SER A 53 7.45 -0.47 -6.10
C SER A 53 7.08 -1.91 -6.46
N LEU A 54 6.59 -2.69 -5.49
CA LEU A 54 6.10 -4.04 -5.71
C LEU A 54 4.85 -4.05 -6.62
N VAL A 55 3.88 -3.17 -6.37
CA VAL A 55 2.67 -3.08 -7.19
C VAL A 55 3.01 -2.70 -8.63
N TYR A 56 3.92 -1.75 -8.82
CA TYR A 56 4.41 -1.38 -10.14
C TYR A 56 5.11 -2.56 -10.84
N ALA A 57 6.00 -3.29 -10.15
CA ALA A 57 6.66 -4.47 -10.70
C ALA A 57 5.65 -5.56 -11.14
N LEU A 58 4.63 -5.83 -10.31
CA LEU A 58 3.55 -6.76 -10.63
C LEU A 58 2.76 -6.32 -11.86
N ALA A 59 2.40 -5.03 -11.96
CA ALA A 59 1.68 -4.47 -13.10
C ALA A 59 2.50 -4.55 -14.39
N LYS A 60 3.77 -4.12 -14.33
CA LYS A 60 4.72 -4.15 -15.45
C LYS A 60 4.92 -5.57 -15.98
N SER A 61 4.91 -6.59 -15.10
CA SER A 61 5.06 -8.00 -15.49
C SER A 61 3.91 -8.55 -16.34
N VAL A 62 2.71 -7.95 -16.27
CA VAL A 62 1.52 -8.40 -17.02
C VAL A 62 1.07 -7.42 -18.11
N ALA A 63 1.45 -6.15 -18.00
CA ALA A 63 1.11 -5.09 -18.94
C ALA A 63 2.33 -4.19 -19.21
N PRO A 64 3.43 -4.73 -19.77
CA PRO A 64 4.72 -4.03 -19.85
C PRO A 64 4.69 -2.71 -20.61
N LYS A 65 3.82 -2.59 -21.62
CA LYS A 65 3.63 -1.38 -22.42
C LYS A 65 2.50 -0.47 -21.90
N ASN A 66 1.62 -0.99 -21.05
CA ASN A 66 0.40 -0.32 -20.61
C ASN A 66 0.36 -0.19 -19.09
N THR A 67 1.49 0.15 -18.48
CA THR A 67 1.61 0.44 -17.06
C THR A 67 2.22 1.83 -16.91
N LEU A 68 1.56 2.70 -16.16
CA LEU A 68 2.00 4.08 -15.93
C LEU A 68 2.32 4.32 -14.45
N GLY A 69 3.55 4.75 -14.17
CA GLY A 69 3.97 5.21 -12.85
C GLY A 69 3.85 6.73 -12.74
N ILE A 70 3.19 7.23 -11.70
CA ILE A 70 3.03 8.66 -11.43
C ILE A 70 3.70 9.04 -10.10
N VAL A 71 4.65 9.96 -10.15
CA VAL A 71 5.25 10.58 -8.97
C VAL A 71 4.49 11.87 -8.64
N MET A 72 4.04 12.02 -7.39
CA MET A 72 3.15 13.12 -6.98
C MET A 72 3.68 13.85 -5.74
N PRO A 73 4.74 14.67 -5.88
CA PRO A 73 5.29 15.44 -4.78
C PRO A 73 4.28 16.49 -4.29
N ILE A 74 4.30 16.77 -2.99
CA ILE A 74 3.55 17.88 -2.36
C ILE A 74 4.47 18.54 -1.34
N ASN A 75 4.89 19.76 -1.66
CA ASN A 75 5.91 20.52 -0.96
C ASN A 75 7.25 19.76 -0.88
N GLY A 76 7.62 19.10 -1.98
CA GLY A 76 8.86 18.33 -2.12
C GLY A 76 8.74 16.84 -1.79
N MET A 77 9.88 16.16 -1.87
CA MET A 77 10.14 14.78 -1.47
C MET A 77 11.54 14.71 -0.85
N THR A 78 11.85 13.66 -0.10
CA THR A 78 13.20 13.50 0.42
C THR A 78 14.16 13.08 -0.68
N ASP A 79 15.45 13.40 -0.54
CA ASP A 79 16.49 12.93 -1.48
C ASP A 79 16.52 11.41 -1.60
N SER A 80 16.22 10.71 -0.50
CA SER A 80 16.09 9.25 -0.49
C SER A 80 14.93 8.77 -1.36
N ASP A 81 13.78 9.45 -1.33
CA ASP A 81 12.64 9.08 -2.17
C ASP A 81 12.96 9.26 -3.65
N LEU A 82 13.56 10.40 -4.02
CA LEU A 82 13.94 10.71 -5.40
C LEU A 82 14.96 9.71 -5.94
N LYS A 83 15.97 9.36 -5.13
CA LYS A 83 16.96 8.34 -5.50
C LYS A 83 16.32 6.97 -5.70
N HIS A 84 15.40 6.56 -4.83
CA HIS A 84 14.69 5.29 -4.97
C HIS A 84 13.79 5.25 -6.21
N ILE A 85 13.15 6.37 -6.52
CA ILE A 85 12.37 6.53 -7.74
C ILE A 85 13.26 6.34 -8.97
N GLU A 86 14.40 7.02 -9.02
CA GLU A 86 15.38 6.88 -10.11
C GLU A 86 15.92 5.44 -10.23
N GLU A 87 16.24 4.79 -9.11
CA GLU A 87 16.67 3.39 -9.11
C GLU A 87 15.58 2.46 -9.64
N LEU A 88 14.32 2.72 -9.30
CA LEU A 88 13.19 1.96 -9.81
C LEU A 88 12.98 2.17 -11.32
N GLU A 89 13.06 3.41 -11.79
CA GLU A 89 13.01 3.76 -13.22
C GLU A 89 14.10 3.01 -14.00
N ASN A 90 15.34 3.05 -13.52
CA ASN A 90 16.46 2.37 -14.15
C ASN A 90 16.29 0.85 -14.15
N ASN A 91 15.80 0.27 -13.05
CA ASN A 91 15.61 -1.17 -12.91
C ASN A 91 14.52 -1.73 -13.83
N PHE A 92 13.49 -0.94 -14.14
CA PHE A 92 12.38 -1.35 -15.01
C PHE A 92 12.47 -0.76 -16.43
N GLU A 93 13.55 -0.04 -16.74
CA GLU A 93 13.77 0.68 -18.00
C GLU A 93 12.55 1.53 -18.40
N ASP A 94 11.99 2.25 -17.44
CA ASP A 94 10.79 3.06 -17.63
C ASP A 94 10.93 4.43 -16.96
N LYS A 95 10.25 5.45 -17.49
CA LYS A 95 10.25 6.80 -16.92
C LYS A 95 8.88 7.13 -16.34
N PHE A 96 8.88 7.58 -15.09
CA PHE A 96 7.65 7.96 -14.42
C PHE A 96 7.30 9.40 -14.73
N ARG A 97 6.00 9.66 -14.79
CA ARG A 97 5.49 11.02 -14.98
C ARG A 97 5.36 11.71 -13.63
N THR A 98 5.96 12.88 -13.50
CA THR A 98 5.86 13.69 -12.28
C THR A 98 4.77 14.74 -12.41
N ILE A 99 3.87 14.80 -11.42
CA ILE A 99 2.83 15.83 -11.30
C ILE A 99 2.95 16.47 -9.91
N ASP A 100 3.49 17.69 -9.85
CA ASP A 100 3.58 18.43 -8.60
C ASP A 100 2.20 18.96 -8.18
N LEU A 101 1.77 18.58 -6.97
CA LEU A 101 0.45 18.94 -6.41
C LEU A 101 0.55 20.00 -5.30
N SER A 102 1.72 20.62 -5.12
CA SER A 102 1.99 21.60 -4.06
C SER A 102 1.06 22.79 -4.11
N GLU A 103 0.87 23.40 -5.28
CA GLU A 103 0.00 24.57 -5.44
C GLU A 103 -1.46 24.23 -5.12
N THR A 104 -1.95 23.10 -5.64
CA THR A 104 -3.32 22.62 -5.38
C THR A 104 -3.53 22.35 -3.89
N PHE A 105 -2.59 21.67 -3.24
CA PHE A 105 -2.63 21.41 -1.80
C PHE A 105 -2.64 22.71 -0.99
N ASN A 106 -1.75 23.65 -1.30
CA ASN A 106 -1.64 24.92 -0.56
C ASN A 106 -2.90 25.78 -0.75
N SER A 107 -3.51 25.78 -1.93
CA SER A 107 -4.78 26.46 -2.19
C SER A 107 -5.93 25.89 -1.34
N ILE A 108 -6.10 24.56 -1.34
CA ILE A 108 -7.13 23.90 -0.51
C ILE A 108 -6.88 24.17 0.97
N LYS A 109 -5.64 24.01 1.44
CA LYS A 109 -5.27 24.25 2.84
C LYS A 109 -5.61 25.68 3.27
N LYS A 110 -5.29 26.68 2.44
CA LYS A 110 -5.61 28.10 2.69
C LYS A 110 -7.11 28.34 2.78
N ASN A 111 -7.89 27.77 1.87
CA ASN A 111 -9.34 28.00 1.80
C ASN A 111 -10.11 27.30 2.93
N LEU A 112 -9.70 26.10 3.33
CA LEU A 112 -10.39 25.34 4.38
C LEU A 112 -10.12 25.85 5.80
N GLN A 113 -8.95 26.48 6.03
CA GLN A 113 -8.51 26.98 7.34
C GLN A 113 -8.57 25.96 8.49
N VAL A 114 -8.56 24.66 8.16
CA VAL A 114 -8.54 23.57 9.13
C VAL A 114 -7.21 23.54 9.89
N GLN A 115 -7.28 23.38 11.21
CA GLN A 115 -6.10 23.33 12.09
C GLN A 115 -5.70 21.90 12.48
N ASN A 116 -6.59 20.92 12.29
CA ASN A 116 -6.31 19.53 12.64
C ASN A 116 -5.22 18.95 11.71
N LYS A 117 -4.07 18.60 12.29
CA LYS A 117 -2.89 18.10 11.55
C LYS A 117 -3.18 16.87 10.69
N LEU A 118 -3.99 15.93 11.20
CA LEU A 118 -4.37 14.72 10.48
C LEU A 118 -5.34 15.04 9.33
N ALA A 119 -6.30 15.93 9.54
CA ALA A 119 -7.21 16.39 8.50
C ALA A 119 -6.44 17.06 7.35
N ILE A 120 -5.46 17.93 7.67
CA ILE A 120 -4.56 18.54 6.68
C ILE A 120 -3.74 17.46 5.95
N SER A 121 -3.14 16.51 6.68
CA SER A 121 -2.31 15.45 6.10
C SER A 121 -3.10 14.56 5.14
N ASN A 122 -4.36 14.23 5.47
CA ASN A 122 -5.24 13.43 4.64
C ASN A 122 -5.71 14.13 3.35
N ILE A 123 -5.48 15.43 3.16
CA ILE A 123 -5.71 16.10 1.87
C ILE A 123 -4.72 15.57 0.83
N LYS A 124 -3.46 15.31 1.21
CA LYS A 124 -2.40 14.86 0.29
C LYS A 124 -2.76 13.57 -0.45
N PRO A 125 -3.06 12.43 0.22
CA PRO A 125 -3.42 11.19 -0.48
C PRO A 125 -4.74 11.31 -1.26
N ARG A 126 -5.67 12.17 -0.86
CA ARG A 126 -6.89 12.45 -1.63
C ARG A 126 -6.61 13.18 -2.93
N LEU A 127 -5.70 14.16 -2.92
CA LEU A 127 -5.24 14.81 -4.15
C LEU A 127 -4.53 13.84 -5.07
N ARG A 128 -3.67 12.97 -4.52
CA ARG A 128 -3.01 11.91 -5.29
C ARG A 128 -4.01 10.95 -5.93
N MET A 129 -5.02 10.51 -5.17
CA MET A 129 -6.12 9.69 -5.69
C MET A 129 -6.85 10.38 -6.84
N THR A 130 -7.24 11.65 -6.67
CA THR A 130 -7.88 12.44 -7.73
C THR A 130 -7.02 12.49 -9.00
N THR A 131 -5.72 12.77 -8.86
CA THR A 131 -4.77 12.80 -9.99
C THR A 131 -4.67 11.45 -10.69
N LEU A 132 -4.55 10.35 -9.93
CA LEU A 132 -4.48 9.00 -10.49
C LEU A 132 -5.74 8.66 -11.27
N TYR A 133 -6.93 8.93 -10.73
CA TYR A 133 -8.19 8.63 -11.41
C TYR A 133 -8.41 9.50 -12.66
N ALA A 134 -8.02 10.78 -12.63
CA ALA A 134 -8.10 11.64 -13.81
C ALA A 134 -7.27 11.09 -14.97
N LEU A 135 -6.01 10.72 -14.69
CA LEU A 135 -5.11 10.12 -15.68
C LEU A 135 -5.54 8.71 -16.09
N ALA A 136 -6.07 7.91 -15.15
CA ALA A 136 -6.60 6.59 -15.44
C ALA A 136 -7.74 6.68 -16.46
N GLN A 137 -8.68 7.60 -16.24
CA GLN A 137 -9.84 7.78 -17.12
C GLN A 137 -9.42 8.25 -18.52
N GLU A 138 -8.46 9.16 -18.62
CA GLU A 138 -7.90 9.61 -19.91
C GLU A 138 -7.31 8.44 -20.72
N ASN A 139 -6.69 7.47 -20.05
CA ASN A 139 -6.02 6.33 -20.69
C ASN A 139 -6.87 5.05 -20.74
N ASN A 140 -8.08 5.07 -20.17
CA ASN A 140 -8.89 3.88 -19.90
C ASN A 140 -8.12 2.81 -19.10
N TYR A 141 -7.41 3.22 -18.05
CA TYR A 141 -6.61 2.37 -17.15
C TYR A 141 -7.33 2.13 -15.82
N LEU A 142 -6.90 1.11 -15.08
CA LEU A 142 -7.33 0.84 -13.70
C LEU A 142 -6.30 1.37 -12.70
N VAL A 143 -6.76 2.01 -11.63
CA VAL A 143 -5.91 2.47 -10.53
C VAL A 143 -5.58 1.29 -9.61
N LEU A 144 -4.29 0.99 -9.45
CA LEU A 144 -3.82 -0.01 -8.49
C LEU A 144 -3.48 0.65 -7.15
N GLY A 145 -4.14 0.20 -6.09
CA GLY A 145 -3.81 0.59 -4.72
C GLY A 145 -2.70 -0.28 -4.14
N THR A 146 -2.00 0.28 -3.17
CA THR A 146 -0.78 -0.30 -2.60
C THR A 146 -0.96 -0.81 -1.18
N ASP A 147 -2.18 -0.83 -0.66
CA ASP A 147 -2.46 -1.26 0.70
C ASP A 147 -2.12 -2.76 0.86
N ASN A 148 -1.20 -3.07 1.77
CA ASN A 148 -0.85 -4.44 2.16
C ASN A 148 -1.80 -4.97 3.26
N ALA A 149 -1.65 -6.24 3.66
CA ALA A 149 -2.55 -6.86 4.64
C ALA A 149 -2.53 -6.16 5.99
N ASP A 150 -1.37 -5.68 6.43
CA ASP A 150 -1.18 -4.93 7.67
C ASP A 150 -1.99 -3.63 7.65
N GLU A 151 -1.72 -2.77 6.66
CA GLU A 151 -2.38 -1.48 6.48
C GLU A 151 -3.89 -1.63 6.36
N VAL A 152 -4.37 -2.60 5.57
CA VAL A 152 -5.79 -2.89 5.45
C VAL A 152 -6.37 -3.30 6.80
N PHE A 153 -5.72 -4.23 7.50
CA PHE A 153 -6.24 -4.80 8.75
C PHE A 153 -6.40 -3.73 9.83
N ILE A 154 -5.40 -2.89 10.06
CA ILE A 154 -5.48 -1.83 11.07
C ILE A 154 -6.08 -0.51 10.54
N GLY A 155 -6.44 -0.45 9.26
CA GLY A 155 -7.00 0.73 8.61
C GLY A 155 -6.02 1.90 8.52
N TYR A 156 -4.74 1.61 8.35
CA TYR A 156 -3.64 2.57 8.26
C TYR A 156 -3.48 3.11 6.82
N PHE A 157 -4.55 3.74 6.35
CA PHE A 157 -4.63 4.40 5.05
C PHE A 157 -5.68 5.52 5.11
N THR A 158 -5.66 6.45 4.16
CA THR A 158 -6.70 7.49 4.06
C THR A 158 -7.90 6.97 3.30
N LYS A 159 -9.08 6.99 3.94
CA LYS A 159 -10.34 6.64 3.26
C LYS A 159 -10.58 7.62 2.10
N PHE A 160 -10.79 7.08 0.90
CA PHE A 160 -10.87 7.82 -0.37
C PHE A 160 -9.61 8.64 -0.69
N GLY A 161 -8.46 8.24 -0.16
CA GLY A 161 -7.14 8.70 -0.57
C GLY A 161 -6.38 7.54 -1.20
N ASP A 162 -5.27 7.14 -0.58
CA ASP A 162 -4.49 5.95 -0.93
C ASP A 162 -5.33 4.66 -0.91
N GLY A 163 -6.31 4.55 0.01
CA GLY A 163 -7.27 3.43 -0.01
C GLY A 163 -8.39 3.55 -1.07
N GLY A 164 -8.34 4.56 -1.93
CA GLY A 164 -9.23 4.71 -3.08
C GLY A 164 -8.58 4.17 -4.35
N ALA A 165 -8.91 2.94 -4.72
CA ALA A 165 -8.37 2.27 -5.90
C ALA A 165 -9.36 1.26 -6.49
N ASP A 166 -9.11 0.82 -7.72
CA ASP A 166 -9.93 -0.19 -8.40
C ASP A 166 -9.55 -1.60 -7.97
N LEU A 167 -8.25 -1.86 -7.78
CA LEU A 167 -7.69 -3.16 -7.44
C LEU A 167 -6.61 -3.04 -6.35
N LEU A 168 -6.60 -3.98 -5.41
CA LEU A 168 -5.61 -4.08 -4.33
C LEU A 168 -4.81 -5.39 -4.43
N PRO A 169 -3.82 -5.48 -5.35
CA PRO A 169 -3.12 -6.73 -5.66
C PRO A 169 -2.36 -7.33 -4.47
N ILE A 170 -1.95 -6.51 -3.49
CA ILE A 170 -1.12 -6.93 -2.36
C ILE A 170 -1.83 -6.89 -0.99
N SER A 171 -3.14 -6.62 -0.95
CA SER A 171 -3.97 -6.53 0.29
C SER A 171 -4.08 -7.81 1.12
N LYS A 172 -3.39 -8.88 0.71
CA LYS A 172 -3.37 -10.20 1.37
C LYS A 172 -1.95 -10.67 1.68
N LEU A 173 -0.96 -9.82 1.47
CA LEU A 173 0.43 -10.03 1.81
C LEU A 173 0.78 -9.19 3.03
N THR A 174 1.43 -9.78 4.03
CA THR A 174 1.96 -8.99 5.15
C THR A 174 3.18 -8.18 4.72
N LYS A 175 3.66 -7.25 5.55
CA LYS A 175 4.79 -6.36 5.20
C LYS A 175 6.07 -7.15 4.94
N GLY A 176 6.31 -8.21 5.72
CA GLY A 176 7.39 -9.17 5.50
C GLY A 176 7.27 -9.91 4.16
N GLU A 177 6.06 -10.35 3.80
CA GLU A 177 5.79 -11.00 2.51
C GLU A 177 5.93 -10.05 1.33
N VAL A 178 5.55 -8.79 1.49
CA VAL A 178 5.79 -7.71 0.51
C VAL A 178 7.30 -7.57 0.27
N LYS A 179 8.11 -7.50 1.33
CA LYS A 179 9.58 -7.44 1.20
C LYS A 179 10.15 -8.66 0.48
N PHE A 180 9.69 -9.85 0.85
CA PHE A 180 10.15 -11.10 0.26
C PHE A 180 9.80 -11.18 -1.23
N ILE A 181 8.57 -10.88 -1.61
CA ILE A 181 8.13 -10.88 -3.01
C ILE A 181 8.80 -9.76 -3.82
N ALA A 182 8.99 -8.57 -3.24
CA ALA A 182 9.71 -7.47 -3.90
C ALA A 182 11.13 -7.90 -4.31
N ASN A 183 11.82 -8.65 -3.43
CA ASN A 183 13.13 -9.23 -3.76
C ASN A 183 13.04 -10.25 -4.92
N LEU A 184 12.03 -11.13 -4.92
CA LEU A 184 11.82 -12.10 -6.01
C LEU A 184 11.50 -11.45 -7.37
N LEU A 185 10.96 -10.22 -7.35
CA LEU A 185 10.62 -9.43 -8.54
C LEU A 185 11.67 -8.36 -8.85
N ASN A 186 12.88 -8.50 -8.30
CA ASN A 186 14.02 -7.62 -8.56
C ASN A 186 13.76 -6.14 -8.25
N VAL A 187 12.92 -5.82 -7.25
CA VAL A 187 12.85 -4.45 -6.74
C VAL A 187 14.21 -4.09 -6.11
N PRO A 188 14.77 -2.88 -6.33
CA PRO A 188 16.06 -2.49 -5.78
C PRO A 188 16.18 -2.70 -4.26
N LYS A 189 17.32 -3.25 -3.82
CA LYS A 189 17.57 -3.58 -2.39
C LYS A 189 17.52 -2.36 -1.47
N SER A 190 17.95 -1.19 -1.97
CA SER A 190 17.82 0.11 -1.31
C SER A 190 16.38 0.42 -0.88
N ILE A 191 15.41 0.17 -1.78
CA ILE A 191 13.99 0.33 -1.53
C ILE A 191 13.48 -0.70 -0.53
N ILE A 192 13.89 -1.97 -0.69
CA ILE A 192 13.47 -3.07 0.19
C ILE A 192 13.92 -2.85 1.64
N ASN A 193 15.13 -2.33 1.82
CA ASN A 193 15.75 -2.11 3.13
C ASN A 193 15.37 -0.77 3.76
N LYS A 194 14.65 0.09 3.05
CA LYS A 194 14.15 1.36 3.58
C LYS A 194 13.19 1.09 4.75
N LYS A 195 13.32 1.87 5.82
CA LYS A 195 12.35 1.85 6.92
C LYS A 195 10.97 2.32 6.40
N PRO A 196 9.87 1.60 6.70
CA PRO A 196 8.52 2.04 6.38
C PRO A 196 8.20 3.41 7.00
N SER A 197 7.52 4.25 6.24
CA SER A 197 7.02 5.56 6.66
C SER A 197 5.87 5.99 5.77
N ALA A 198 4.80 6.50 6.36
CA ALA A 198 3.66 7.10 5.66
C ALA A 198 3.99 8.46 4.98
N GLY A 199 5.15 9.06 5.27
CA GLY A 199 5.60 10.30 4.65
C GLY A 199 4.68 11.50 4.89
N LEU A 200 3.95 11.52 6.02
CA LEU A 200 3.02 12.61 6.33
C LEU A 200 3.75 13.84 6.89
N TRP A 201 4.79 13.62 7.71
CA TRP A 201 5.71 14.64 8.24
C TRP A 201 7.13 14.08 8.42
N GLU A 202 8.11 14.98 8.52
CA GLU A 202 9.54 14.64 8.66
C GLU A 202 9.81 13.87 9.97
N GLY A 203 10.59 12.79 9.89
CA GLY A 203 10.96 11.95 11.03
C GLY A 203 9.91 10.94 11.51
N GLN A 204 8.74 10.86 10.86
CA GLN A 204 7.70 9.88 11.19
C GLN A 204 8.12 8.46 10.79
N THR A 205 7.98 7.50 11.71
CA THR A 205 7.91 6.07 11.36
C THR A 205 6.54 5.51 11.72
N ASP A 206 6.09 4.51 10.96
CA ASP A 206 4.79 3.89 11.20
C ASP A 206 4.77 3.18 12.56
N GLU A 207 5.86 2.50 12.92
CA GLU A 207 5.95 1.73 14.19
C GLU A 207 5.86 2.63 15.43
N ASP A 208 6.42 3.85 15.38
CA ASP A 208 6.31 4.84 16.47
C ASP A 208 4.86 5.30 16.67
N GLU A 209 4.10 5.48 15.58
CA GLU A 209 2.68 5.87 15.64
C GLU A 209 1.75 4.70 16.03
N LEU A 210 2.13 3.49 15.64
CA LEU A 210 1.35 2.28 15.89
C LEU A 210 1.52 1.77 17.33
N GLY A 211 2.71 1.95 17.91
CA GLY A 211 3.06 1.42 19.23
C GLY A 211 3.31 -0.10 19.23
N PHE A 212 3.60 -0.67 18.06
CA PHE A 212 4.01 -2.04 17.80
C PHE A 212 4.73 -2.12 16.46
N THR A 213 5.50 -3.19 16.24
CA THR A 213 6.28 -3.36 15.01
C THR A 213 5.47 -4.04 13.91
N TYR A 214 5.91 -3.89 12.65
CA TYR A 214 5.38 -4.70 11.55
C TYR A 214 5.61 -6.19 11.79
N ASN A 215 6.73 -6.58 12.41
CA ASN A 215 6.96 -8.00 12.74
C ASN A 215 5.92 -8.54 13.72
N ASP A 216 5.45 -7.72 14.67
CA ASP A 216 4.37 -8.11 15.58
C ASP A 216 3.03 -8.24 14.84
N LEU A 217 2.72 -7.31 13.93
CA LEU A 217 1.48 -7.35 13.15
C LEU A 217 1.47 -8.50 12.11
N ASP A 218 2.58 -8.71 11.39
CA ASP A 218 2.81 -9.86 10.52
C ASP A 218 2.57 -11.18 11.28
N PHE A 219 3.16 -11.31 12.48
CA PHE A 219 2.98 -12.49 13.33
C PHE A 219 1.53 -12.63 13.79
N TYR A 220 0.91 -11.53 14.22
CA TYR A 220 -0.49 -11.51 14.63
C TYR A 220 -1.41 -12.01 13.53
N LEU A 221 -1.27 -11.44 12.32
CA LEU A 221 -2.08 -11.82 11.17
C LEU A 221 -1.89 -13.31 10.86
N ASN A 222 -0.66 -13.77 10.67
CA ASN A 222 -0.40 -15.16 10.29
C ASN A 222 -0.85 -16.19 11.34
N ASN A 223 -1.10 -15.78 12.58
CA ASN A 223 -1.55 -16.65 13.67
C ASN A 223 -2.90 -16.20 14.27
N ILE A 224 -3.70 -15.41 13.55
CA ILE A 224 -4.95 -14.83 14.06
C ILE A 224 -5.96 -15.88 14.54
N ASP A 225 -5.94 -17.06 13.92
CA ASP A 225 -6.80 -18.20 14.27
C ASP A 225 -6.22 -19.07 15.41
N ASN A 226 -5.09 -18.68 16.00
CA ASN A 226 -4.41 -19.42 17.08
C ASN A 226 -4.14 -18.53 18.31
N PRO A 227 -5.16 -18.28 19.15
CA PRO A 227 -5.04 -17.38 20.30
C PRO A 227 -3.98 -17.80 21.33
N SER A 228 -3.74 -19.10 21.51
CA SER A 228 -2.73 -19.58 22.46
C SER A 228 -1.32 -19.25 21.98
N LYS A 229 -1.06 -19.36 20.67
CA LYS A 229 0.22 -18.96 20.06
C LYS A 229 0.41 -17.44 20.10
N LEU A 230 -0.63 -16.65 19.83
CA LEU A 230 -0.56 -15.19 19.97
C LEU A 230 -0.19 -14.78 21.39
N LYS A 231 -0.89 -15.29 22.42
CA LYS A 231 -0.62 -14.97 23.83
C LYS A 231 0.76 -15.43 24.32
N LYS A 232 1.32 -16.47 23.68
CA LYS A 232 2.65 -16.98 24.03
C LYS A 232 3.78 -16.08 23.50
N TYR A 233 3.61 -15.47 22.33
CA TYR A 233 4.69 -14.79 21.61
C TYR A 233 4.49 -13.28 21.42
N LEU A 234 3.31 -12.75 21.70
CA LEU A 234 3.02 -11.31 21.70
C LEU A 234 2.57 -10.86 23.08
N ASN A 235 2.99 -9.64 23.44
CA ASN A 235 2.51 -8.96 24.64
C ASN A 235 0.99 -8.68 24.49
N SER A 236 0.23 -8.86 25.57
CA SER A 236 -1.20 -8.56 25.60
C SER A 236 -1.50 -7.12 25.18
N GLU A 237 -0.66 -6.15 25.58
CA GLU A 237 -0.84 -4.74 25.19
C GLU A 237 -0.72 -4.55 23.67
N VAL A 238 0.17 -5.29 23.01
CA VAL A 238 0.32 -5.25 21.54
C VAL A 238 -0.91 -5.82 20.86
N ILE A 239 -1.41 -6.96 21.33
CA ILE A 239 -2.65 -7.59 20.82
C ILE A 239 -3.83 -6.61 20.97
N GLU A 240 -4.00 -6.01 22.14
CA GLU A 240 -5.08 -5.05 22.42
C GLU A 240 -5.00 -3.82 21.52
N LYS A 241 -3.80 -3.28 21.27
CA LYS A 241 -3.60 -2.14 20.36
C LYS A 241 -3.97 -2.50 18.91
N ILE A 242 -3.56 -3.68 18.44
CA ILE A 242 -3.88 -4.17 17.08
C ILE A 242 -5.40 -4.32 16.93
N GLU A 243 -6.05 -4.99 17.87
CA GLU A 243 -7.51 -5.22 17.86
C GLU A 243 -8.29 -3.91 17.98
N PHE A 244 -7.83 -2.99 18.82
CA PHE A 244 -8.43 -1.67 18.97
C PHE A 244 -8.37 -0.89 17.64
N LYS A 245 -7.19 -0.80 17.01
CA LYS A 245 -7.04 -0.12 15.70
C LYS A 245 -7.89 -0.79 14.63
N HIS A 246 -7.93 -2.12 14.58
CA HIS A 246 -8.82 -2.86 13.69
C HIS A 246 -10.28 -2.43 13.91
N LYS A 247 -10.77 -2.50 15.15
CA LYS A 247 -12.16 -2.18 15.49
C LYS A 247 -12.56 -0.75 15.11
N ILE A 248 -11.79 0.26 15.50
CA ILE A 248 -12.16 1.67 15.28
C ILE A 248 -12.10 2.08 13.81
N THR A 249 -11.37 1.35 12.97
CA THR A 249 -11.22 1.63 11.53
C THR A 249 -12.11 0.76 10.65
N GLN A 250 -13.03 -0.03 11.20
CA GLN A 250 -13.90 -0.92 10.42
C GLN A 250 -14.65 -0.18 9.30
N HIS A 251 -15.10 1.03 9.57
CA HIS A 251 -15.78 1.88 8.59
C HIS A 251 -14.93 2.21 7.35
N LYS A 252 -13.60 2.04 7.38
CA LYS A 252 -12.72 2.19 6.21
C LYS A 252 -12.70 0.95 5.31
N ARG A 253 -12.93 -0.24 5.87
CA ARG A 253 -12.96 -1.53 5.15
C ARG A 253 -14.35 -1.93 4.67
N ASP A 254 -15.39 -1.35 5.26
CA ASP A 254 -16.75 -1.58 4.84
C ASP A 254 -17.08 -0.82 3.55
N LYS A 255 -17.97 -1.42 2.75
CA LYS A 255 -18.65 -0.69 1.67
C LYS A 255 -19.45 0.48 2.29
N ILE A 256 -19.76 1.48 1.46
CA ILE A 256 -20.63 2.58 1.87
C ILE A 256 -21.94 1.98 2.42
N TYR A 257 -22.28 2.33 3.67
CA TYR A 257 -23.50 1.85 4.30
C TYR A 257 -24.71 2.42 3.58
N THR A 258 -25.59 1.54 3.12
CA THR A 258 -26.87 1.88 2.51
C THR A 258 -27.99 1.41 3.42
N VAL A 259 -29.13 2.11 3.39
CA VAL A 259 -30.34 1.65 4.09
C VAL A 259 -30.73 0.30 3.51
N LYS A 260 -30.76 -0.73 4.34
CA LYS A 260 -31.23 -2.06 3.96
C LYS A 260 -32.74 -2.12 4.13
N ASN A 261 -33.42 -2.81 3.21
CA ASN A 261 -34.86 -3.13 3.30
C ASN A 261 -35.79 -1.91 3.34
N ILE A 262 -35.75 -1.07 2.31
CA ILE A 262 -36.91 -0.23 1.97
C ILE A 262 -37.89 -1.14 1.24
N LYS A 263 -39.01 -1.47 1.90
CA LYS A 263 -40.14 -2.17 1.29
C LYS A 263 -40.92 -1.23 0.39
#